data_AF-A0A8W8JHK0-F1
#
_entry.id   AF-A0A8W8JHK0-F1
#
_cell.length_a   1.000
_cell.length_b   1.000
_cell.length_c   1.000
_cell.angle_alpha   90.00
_cell.angle_beta   90.00
_cell.angle_gamma   90.00
#
_symmetry.space_group_name_H-M   'P 1'
#
loop_
_entity.id
_entity.type
_entity.pdbx_description
1 polymer ?
#
loop_
_entity_poly.entity_id
_entity_poly.type
_entity_poly.pdbx_seq_one_letter_code
_entity_poly.pdbx_strand_id
1 'polypeptide(L)'
;VGYAKNQAVEQSSGVYLCFQDIDDVMSPDRVSKQYQAARSEQNSIIGSKFHREPEGSTERFTKWANTLSQDQLYSQIYTSHGPTLIMPTWFCHRSVYNKAGGFSEGGKGVPEDLIFFLRHLELGGGLCRVDADLLMYRYHPGATTFSIHEDTIWEIRMEYIQKQVLDKWESFTIWNAGKQGKKFYRNLSTTNQRKVAAFCDVDPKKIKCGAYIYHESKEKIKPTVPIVHFQSAKPPFIICMKLDLTGGEFEKNLASLNLKEGVDFFHFN
;
A
#
# COMPACT_ATOMS: atom_id res chain seq x y z
N VAL A 1 -2.85 19.94 -4.16
CA VAL A 1 -2.08 19.31 -5.26
C VAL A 1 -3.02 18.79 -6.34
N GLY A 2 -4.07 18.03 -6.00
CA GLY A 2 -5.05 17.51 -6.97
C GLY A 2 -5.60 18.54 -7.96
N TYR A 3 -6.09 19.70 -7.49
CA TYR A 3 -6.57 20.78 -8.37
C TYR A 3 -5.53 21.19 -9.44
N ALA A 4 -4.28 21.40 -9.04
CA ALA A 4 -3.23 21.83 -9.97
C ALA A 4 -2.93 20.74 -11.03
N LYS A 5 -2.93 19.46 -10.62
CA LYS A 5 -2.78 18.32 -11.55
C LYS A 5 -3.95 18.26 -12.54
N ASN A 6 -5.18 18.40 -12.06
CA ASN A 6 -6.37 18.39 -12.92
C ASN A 6 -6.34 19.54 -13.93
N GLN A 7 -5.99 20.75 -13.49
CA GLN A 7 -5.85 21.92 -14.35
C GLN A 7 -4.75 21.74 -15.41
N ALA A 8 -3.61 21.14 -15.04
CA ALA A 8 -2.54 20.83 -16.01
C ALA A 8 -2.99 19.79 -17.05
N VAL A 9 -3.74 18.77 -16.64
CA VAL A 9 -4.29 17.77 -17.57
C VAL A 9 -5.30 18.40 -18.52
N GLU A 10 -6.17 19.28 -18.04
CA GLU A 10 -7.17 20.00 -18.83
C GLU A 10 -6.52 20.91 -19.89
N GLN A 11 -5.44 21.61 -19.53
CA GLN A 11 -4.71 22.49 -20.46
C GLN A 11 -3.82 21.74 -21.47
N SER A 12 -3.59 20.44 -21.26
CA SER A 12 -2.74 19.62 -22.11
C SER A 12 -3.53 18.89 -23.21
N SER A 13 -2.89 18.63 -24.36
CA SER A 13 -3.51 17.94 -25.51
C SER A 13 -2.92 16.57 -25.83
N GLY A 14 -1.87 16.14 -25.12
CA GLY A 14 -1.18 14.87 -25.38
C GLY A 14 -2.05 13.64 -25.13
N VAL A 15 -1.88 12.59 -25.95
CA VAL A 15 -2.57 11.29 -25.78
C VAL A 15 -2.08 10.55 -24.53
N TYR A 16 -0.82 10.78 -24.15
CA TYR A 16 -0.22 10.28 -22.93
C TYR A 16 0.06 11.44 -21.97
N LEU A 17 -0.04 11.14 -20.69
CA LEU A 17 0.24 12.04 -19.59
C LEU A 17 1.53 11.59 -18.90
N CYS A 18 2.45 12.52 -18.69
CA CYS A 18 3.67 12.34 -17.91
C CYS A 18 3.60 13.30 -16.73
N PHE A 19 3.49 12.79 -15.51
CA PHE A 19 3.44 13.62 -14.31
C PHE A 19 4.85 13.98 -13.86
N GLN A 20 5.05 15.20 -13.36
CA GLN A 20 6.34 15.70 -12.89
C GLN A 20 6.08 16.77 -11.82
N ASP A 21 6.69 16.62 -10.66
CA ASP A 21 6.72 17.66 -9.64
C ASP A 21 7.87 18.65 -9.96
N ILE A 22 7.67 19.93 -9.65
CA ILE A 22 8.53 21.03 -10.10
C ILE A 22 9.94 21.01 -9.50
N ASP A 23 10.09 20.34 -8.37
CA ASP A 23 11.31 20.21 -7.57
C ASP A 23 12.10 18.93 -7.88
N ASP A 24 11.52 18.02 -8.65
CA ASP A 24 12.14 16.77 -9.12
C ASP A 24 12.88 16.95 -10.46
N VAL A 25 13.79 16.03 -10.78
CA VAL A 25 14.49 16.00 -12.07
C VAL A 25 14.28 14.65 -12.74
N MET A 26 13.69 14.65 -13.93
CA MET A 26 13.56 13.43 -14.73
C MET A 26 14.86 13.08 -15.46
N SER A 27 15.14 11.79 -15.61
CA SER A 27 16.19 11.31 -16.50
C SER A 27 15.87 11.68 -17.96
N PRO A 28 16.87 12.00 -18.81
CA PRO A 28 16.66 12.35 -20.22
C PRO A 28 15.91 11.30 -21.04
N ASP A 29 15.97 10.03 -20.63
CA ASP A 29 15.33 8.90 -21.29
C ASP A 29 14.00 8.46 -20.66
N ARG A 30 13.53 9.14 -19.60
CA ARG A 30 12.30 8.78 -18.85
C ARG A 30 11.10 8.62 -19.77
N VAL A 31 10.81 9.67 -20.54
CA VAL A 31 9.63 9.73 -21.43
C VAL A 31 9.67 8.60 -22.45
N SER A 32 10.82 8.37 -23.10
CA SER A 32 10.96 7.35 -24.14
C SER A 32 10.74 5.94 -23.58
N LYS A 33 11.37 5.60 -22.45
CA LYS A 33 11.26 4.29 -21.81
C LYS A 33 9.85 4.00 -21.28
N GLN A 34 9.22 4.97 -20.60
CA GLN A 34 7.87 4.79 -20.08
C GLN A 34 6.81 4.77 -21.19
N TYR A 35 7.00 5.56 -22.25
CA TYR A 35 6.14 5.52 -23.44
C TYR A 35 6.18 4.15 -24.12
N GLN A 36 7.36 3.55 -24.28
CA GLN A 36 7.48 2.20 -24.86
C GLN A 36 6.67 1.17 -24.06
N ALA A 37 6.73 1.20 -22.73
CA ALA A 37 5.92 0.33 -21.89
C ALA A 37 4.41 0.64 -22.01
N ALA A 38 4.03 1.92 -21.98
CA ALA A 38 2.62 2.36 -22.05
C ALA A 38 1.92 2.02 -23.38
N ARG A 39 2.67 1.80 -24.46
CA ARG A 39 2.11 1.37 -25.75
C ARG A 39 1.52 -0.04 -25.69
N SER A 40 2.18 -0.94 -24.95
CA SER A 40 1.71 -2.32 -24.74
C SER A 40 0.67 -2.40 -23.63
N GLU A 41 0.65 -1.41 -22.72
CA GLU A 41 -0.11 -1.41 -21.47
C GLU A 41 -1.03 -0.17 -21.36
N GLN A 42 -1.92 0.04 -22.34
CA GLN A 42 -2.69 1.29 -22.44
C GLN A 42 -3.63 1.57 -21.26
N ASN A 43 -4.04 0.54 -20.51
CA ASN A 43 -4.90 0.68 -19.34
C ASN A 43 -4.10 0.73 -18.02
N SER A 44 -2.80 0.97 -18.09
CA SER A 44 -1.92 0.88 -16.93
C SER A 44 -1.31 2.22 -16.54
N ILE A 45 -1.06 2.38 -15.23
CA ILE A 45 -0.13 3.40 -14.73
C ILE A 45 1.27 2.82 -14.87
N ILE A 46 2.14 3.53 -15.59
CA ILE A 46 3.55 3.16 -15.76
C ILE A 46 4.38 4.00 -14.80
N GLY A 47 5.04 3.35 -13.84
CA GLY A 47 6.01 3.99 -12.95
C GLY A 47 7.45 3.69 -13.36
N SER A 48 8.39 4.09 -12.52
CA SER A 48 9.81 3.76 -12.67
C SER A 48 10.49 3.64 -11.31
N LYS A 49 11.75 3.20 -11.29
CA LYS A 49 12.58 3.37 -10.09
C LYS A 49 13.01 4.83 -9.99
N PHE A 50 13.37 5.22 -8.78
CA PHE A 50 13.81 6.57 -8.47
C PHE A 50 14.89 6.56 -7.41
N HIS A 51 15.70 7.61 -7.34
CA HIS A 51 16.54 7.90 -6.19
C HIS A 51 16.08 9.22 -5.55
N ARG A 52 16.63 9.54 -4.38
CA ARG A 52 16.26 10.74 -3.64
C ARG A 52 17.43 11.67 -3.49
N GLU A 53 17.14 12.97 -3.45
CA GLU A 53 18.09 13.97 -3.00
C GLU A 53 17.57 14.81 -1.83
N PRO A 54 18.29 14.90 -0.70
CA PRO A 54 19.61 14.29 -0.44
C PRO A 54 19.60 12.75 -0.38
N GLU A 55 20.69 12.13 -0.83
CA GLU A 55 20.92 10.69 -0.72
C GLU A 55 20.66 10.17 0.73
N GLY A 56 20.12 8.96 0.84
CA GLY A 56 19.76 8.35 2.12
C GLY A 56 18.42 8.82 2.72
N SER A 57 17.77 9.85 2.15
CA SER A 57 16.45 10.29 2.61
C SER A 57 15.43 9.15 2.51
N THR A 58 14.79 8.77 3.63
CA THR A 58 13.79 7.69 3.68
C THR A 58 14.24 6.38 3.01
N GLU A 59 15.51 5.99 3.17
CA GLU A 59 16.16 4.87 2.46
C GLU A 59 15.33 3.58 2.38
N ARG A 60 14.70 3.17 3.50
CA ARG A 60 13.87 1.96 3.55
C ARG A 60 12.66 2.02 2.61
N PHE A 61 12.04 3.18 2.49
CA PHE A 61 10.91 3.40 1.59
C PHE A 61 11.36 3.35 0.13
N THR A 62 12.46 4.04 -0.21
CA THR A 62 13.04 4.00 -1.56
C THR A 62 13.44 2.57 -1.94
N LYS A 63 14.08 1.83 -1.03
CA LYS A 63 14.42 0.43 -1.23
C LYS A 63 13.18 -0.43 -1.48
N TRP A 64 12.16 -0.31 -0.63
CA TRP A 64 10.89 -1.03 -0.80
C TRP A 64 10.29 -0.78 -2.19
N ALA A 65 10.05 0.47 -2.56
CA ALA A 65 9.41 0.83 -3.83
C ALA A 65 10.22 0.36 -5.06
N ASN A 66 11.55 0.44 -5.00
CA ASN A 66 12.42 0.04 -6.10
C ASN A 66 12.65 -1.48 -6.21
N THR A 67 12.29 -2.26 -5.20
CA THR A 67 12.57 -3.71 -5.15
C THR A 67 11.33 -4.60 -5.28
N LEU A 68 10.12 -4.05 -5.21
CA LEU A 68 8.89 -4.81 -5.46
C LEU A 68 8.95 -5.53 -6.81
N SER A 69 8.57 -6.80 -6.90
CA SER A 69 8.30 -7.42 -8.20
C SER A 69 7.05 -6.81 -8.87
N GLN A 70 6.81 -7.10 -10.15
CA GLN A 70 5.60 -6.63 -10.85
C GLN A 70 4.32 -7.12 -10.17
N ASP A 71 4.28 -8.37 -9.71
CA ASP A 71 3.13 -8.93 -8.97
C ASP A 71 2.94 -8.22 -7.63
N GLN A 72 4.04 -7.90 -6.94
CA GLN A 72 4.00 -7.18 -5.67
C GLN A 72 3.50 -5.75 -5.79
N LEU A 73 3.49 -5.16 -6.99
CA LEU A 73 2.82 -3.87 -7.20
C LEU A 73 1.33 -3.94 -6.84
N TYR A 74 0.69 -5.11 -6.90
CA TYR A 74 -0.72 -5.28 -6.56
C TYR A 74 -0.93 -5.77 -5.12
N SER A 75 -0.06 -6.64 -4.59
CA SER A 75 -0.22 -7.17 -3.22
C SER A 75 0.25 -6.22 -2.12
N GLN A 76 1.21 -5.33 -2.40
CA GLN A 76 1.81 -4.42 -1.41
C GLN A 76 1.11 -3.06 -1.29
N ILE A 77 0.03 -2.84 -2.03
CA ILE A 77 -0.75 -1.57 -2.03
C ILE A 77 -1.37 -1.26 -0.67
N TYR A 78 -1.48 -2.26 0.20
CA TYR A 78 -2.08 -2.13 1.52
C TYR A 78 -1.09 -1.70 2.61
N THR A 79 0.18 -1.43 2.29
CA THR A 79 1.18 -0.93 3.24
C THR A 79 1.08 0.59 3.46
N SER A 80 1.67 1.12 4.54
CA SER A 80 1.68 2.55 4.88
C SER A 80 2.52 3.41 3.93
N HIS A 81 3.25 2.77 3.02
CA HIS A 81 4.17 3.42 2.11
C HIS A 81 3.45 4.18 0.96
N GLY A 82 2.14 4.00 0.79
CA GLY A 82 1.39 4.65 -0.29
C GLY A 82 1.51 3.89 -1.60
N PRO A 83 1.06 4.44 -2.75
CA PRO A 83 1.02 3.71 -4.01
C PRO A 83 2.32 2.96 -4.28
N THR A 84 2.24 1.73 -4.77
CA THR A 84 3.42 0.90 -5.07
C THR A 84 4.22 1.41 -6.27
N LEU A 85 3.62 2.31 -7.07
CA LEU A 85 4.29 3.17 -8.02
C LEU A 85 4.24 4.60 -7.48
N ILE A 86 5.39 5.22 -7.27
CA ILE A 86 5.47 6.50 -6.55
C ILE A 86 5.15 7.66 -7.49
N MET A 87 4.30 8.60 -7.08
CA MET A 87 4.16 9.89 -7.77
C MET A 87 5.43 10.75 -7.50
N PRO A 88 6.02 11.47 -8.48
CA PRO A 88 5.50 11.72 -9.82
C PRO A 88 6.05 10.81 -10.91
N THR A 89 6.52 9.58 -10.60
CA THR A 89 7.03 8.67 -11.65
C THR A 89 5.97 8.26 -12.68
N TRP A 90 4.71 8.58 -12.48
CA TRP A 90 3.60 8.10 -13.28
C TRP A 90 3.61 8.63 -14.72
N PHE A 91 3.40 7.70 -15.64
CA PHE A 91 3.16 7.92 -17.05
C PHE A 91 1.98 7.04 -17.47
N CYS A 92 0.97 7.56 -18.16
CA CYS A 92 -0.18 6.75 -18.56
C CYS A 92 -0.87 7.30 -19.81
N HIS A 93 -1.67 6.46 -20.46
CA HIS A 93 -2.58 6.94 -21.50
C HIS A 93 -3.66 7.85 -20.86
N ARG A 94 -4.06 8.94 -21.52
CA ARG A 94 -5.05 9.90 -20.99
C ARG A 94 -6.37 9.25 -20.55
N SER A 95 -6.75 8.14 -21.19
CA SER A 95 -7.95 7.38 -20.79
C SER A 95 -7.88 6.83 -19.36
N VAL A 96 -6.70 6.57 -18.80
CA VAL A 96 -6.51 6.17 -17.40
C VAL A 96 -7.02 7.27 -16.46
N TYR A 97 -6.58 8.51 -16.71
CA TYR A 97 -7.06 9.70 -15.97
C TYR A 97 -8.57 9.91 -16.14
N ASN A 98 -9.07 9.85 -17.38
CA ASN A 98 -10.48 10.08 -17.66
C ASN A 98 -11.39 9.04 -16.99
N LYS A 99 -11.01 7.76 -17.00
CA LYS A 99 -11.77 6.68 -16.36
C LYS A 99 -11.78 6.81 -14.84
N ALA A 100 -10.65 7.18 -14.24
CA ALA A 100 -10.54 7.36 -12.80
C ALA A 100 -11.33 8.58 -12.28
N GLY A 101 -11.60 9.57 -13.13
CA GLY A 101 -12.39 10.76 -12.79
C GLY A 101 -11.56 11.92 -12.25
N GLY A 102 -10.26 11.94 -12.52
CA GLY A 102 -9.34 12.98 -12.03
C GLY A 102 -8.88 12.80 -10.58
N PHE A 103 -8.00 13.69 -10.12
CA PHE A 103 -7.48 13.70 -8.75
C PHE A 103 -8.47 14.37 -7.80
N SER A 104 -8.52 13.90 -6.55
CA SER A 104 -9.34 14.54 -5.51
C SER A 104 -8.88 15.98 -5.24
N GLU A 105 -9.84 16.90 -5.18
CA GLU A 105 -9.62 18.32 -4.89
C GLU A 105 -10.02 18.71 -3.46
N GLY A 106 -10.19 17.73 -2.55
CA GLY A 106 -10.69 17.94 -1.18
C GLY A 106 -9.80 18.78 -0.25
N GLY A 107 -8.72 19.39 -0.76
CA GLY A 107 -7.90 20.34 -0.02
C GLY A 107 -6.66 19.75 0.65
N LYS A 108 -6.11 20.48 1.64
CA LYS A 108 -4.88 20.13 2.35
C LYS A 108 -5.08 18.86 3.18
N GLY A 109 -4.11 17.95 3.14
CA GLY A 109 -4.13 16.68 3.88
C GLY A 109 -4.86 15.54 3.17
N VAL A 110 -5.42 15.78 1.98
CA VAL A 110 -5.99 14.73 1.14
C VAL A 110 -4.87 14.04 0.34
N PRO A 111 -4.70 12.71 0.45
CA PRO A 111 -3.73 11.96 -0.35
C PRO A 111 -4.30 11.67 -1.74
N GLU A 112 -4.31 12.69 -2.62
CA GLU A 112 -5.03 12.61 -3.89
C GLU A 112 -4.50 11.53 -4.83
N ASP A 113 -3.20 11.26 -4.77
CA ASP A 113 -2.52 10.23 -5.55
C ASP A 113 -2.92 8.83 -5.09
N LEU A 114 -2.94 8.56 -3.78
CA LEU A 114 -3.42 7.28 -3.24
C LEU A 114 -4.88 7.03 -3.62
N ILE A 115 -5.75 8.03 -3.49
CA ILE A 115 -7.17 7.90 -3.84
C ILE A 115 -7.33 7.57 -5.33
N PHE A 116 -6.63 8.31 -6.21
CA PHE A 116 -6.64 8.03 -7.64
C PHE A 116 -6.12 6.62 -7.94
N PHE A 117 -5.00 6.24 -7.33
CA PHE A 117 -4.34 4.96 -7.54
C PHE A 117 -5.25 3.78 -7.19
N LEU A 118 -5.89 3.83 -6.03
CA LEU A 118 -6.82 2.80 -5.60
C LEU A 118 -8.06 2.76 -6.49
N ARG A 119 -8.60 3.92 -6.88
CA ARG A 119 -9.74 4.01 -7.79
C ARG A 119 -9.43 3.42 -9.17
N HIS A 120 -8.25 3.69 -9.70
CA HIS A 120 -7.75 3.10 -10.94
C HIS A 120 -7.76 1.57 -10.87
N LEU A 121 -7.26 0.99 -9.78
CA LEU A 121 -7.30 -0.47 -9.55
C LEU A 121 -8.72 -1.02 -9.43
N GLU A 122 -9.64 -0.32 -8.75
CA GLU A 122 -11.05 -0.74 -8.69
C GLU A 122 -11.73 -0.83 -10.06
N LEU A 123 -11.27 0.00 -11.00
CA LEU A 123 -11.77 0.04 -12.37
C LEU A 123 -11.07 -0.97 -13.29
N GLY A 124 -10.30 -1.92 -12.72
CA GLY A 124 -9.54 -2.91 -13.47
C GLY A 124 -8.30 -2.33 -14.16
N GLY A 125 -7.81 -1.19 -13.68
CA GLY A 125 -6.58 -0.57 -14.12
C GLY A 125 -5.35 -1.41 -13.83
N GLY A 126 -4.38 -1.41 -14.75
CA GLY A 126 -3.12 -2.12 -14.59
C GLY A 126 -2.02 -1.26 -13.96
N LEU A 127 -0.96 -1.90 -13.49
CA LEU A 127 0.28 -1.32 -12.98
C LEU A 127 1.45 -1.96 -13.71
N CYS A 128 2.43 -1.15 -14.06
CA CYS A 128 3.70 -1.63 -14.59
C CYS A 128 4.82 -0.70 -14.14
N ARG A 129 5.95 -1.26 -13.71
CA ARG A 129 7.16 -0.48 -13.42
C ARG A 129 8.21 -0.73 -14.49
N VAL A 130 8.73 0.34 -15.09
CA VAL A 130 9.99 0.25 -15.83
C VAL A 130 11.13 0.14 -14.82
N ASP A 131 11.87 -0.97 -14.82
CA ASP A 131 12.95 -1.23 -13.87
C ASP A 131 14.26 -0.48 -14.17
N ALA A 132 14.14 0.81 -14.46
CA ALA A 132 15.24 1.76 -14.58
C ALA A 132 15.01 2.93 -13.62
N ASP A 133 16.10 3.48 -13.08
CA ASP A 133 16.08 4.72 -12.31
C ASP A 133 15.90 5.90 -13.27
N LEU A 134 14.71 6.51 -13.26
CA LEU A 134 14.31 7.53 -14.25
C LEU A 134 13.88 8.85 -13.61
N LEU A 135 13.98 8.98 -12.29
CA LEU A 135 13.57 10.17 -11.56
C LEU A 135 14.46 10.39 -10.35
N MET A 136 15.03 11.59 -10.24
CA MET A 136 15.55 12.11 -8.98
C MET A 136 14.40 12.79 -8.24
N TYR A 137 14.05 12.26 -7.07
CA TYR A 137 13.00 12.77 -6.21
C TYR A 137 13.60 13.71 -5.15
N ARG A 138 13.18 14.96 -5.11
CA ARG A 138 13.62 15.93 -4.10
C ARG A 138 12.93 15.65 -2.77
N TYR A 139 13.72 15.28 -1.77
CA TYR A 139 13.25 15.20 -0.40
C TYR A 139 13.59 16.50 0.35
N HIS A 140 12.58 17.14 0.91
CA HIS A 140 12.78 18.33 1.74
C HIS A 140 11.67 18.45 2.81
N PRO A 141 11.94 19.15 3.94
CA PRO A 141 10.97 19.27 5.04
C PRO A 141 9.65 19.97 4.69
N GLY A 142 9.61 20.70 3.58
CA GLY A 142 8.42 21.41 3.09
C GLY A 142 7.51 20.54 2.21
N ALA A 143 7.82 19.26 2.02
CA ALA A 143 7.05 18.38 1.15
C ALA A 143 5.59 18.26 1.61
N THR A 144 4.65 18.27 0.65
CA THR A 144 3.21 18.20 0.94
C THR A 144 2.81 16.93 1.69
N THR A 145 3.58 15.83 1.55
CA THR A 145 3.36 14.57 2.25
C THR A 145 3.23 14.74 3.77
N PHE A 146 3.97 15.69 4.37
CA PHE A 146 3.89 15.94 5.82
C PHE A 146 2.57 16.60 6.27
N SER A 147 1.76 17.08 5.33
CA SER A 147 0.43 17.61 5.63
C SER A 147 -0.65 16.53 5.75
N ILE A 148 -0.35 15.29 5.33
CA ILE A 148 -1.28 14.17 5.34
C ILE A 148 -1.16 13.44 6.68
N HIS A 149 -2.28 13.28 7.39
CA HIS A 149 -2.28 12.59 8.67
C HIS A 149 -2.21 11.07 8.49
N GLU A 150 -1.47 10.37 9.36
CA GLU A 150 -1.32 8.91 9.29
C GLU A 150 -2.69 8.21 9.37
N ASP A 151 -3.60 8.72 10.19
CA ASP A 151 -4.94 8.15 10.32
C ASP A 151 -5.77 8.28 9.03
N THR A 152 -5.57 9.33 8.22
CA THR A 152 -6.22 9.45 6.90
C THR A 152 -5.77 8.33 5.96
N ILE A 153 -4.46 8.05 5.92
CA ILE A 153 -3.90 6.94 5.12
C ILE A 153 -4.39 5.59 5.65
N TRP A 154 -4.44 5.45 6.99
CA TRP A 154 -4.93 4.25 7.65
C TRP A 154 -6.39 3.95 7.29
N GLU A 155 -7.27 4.95 7.38
CA GLU A 155 -8.71 4.81 7.08
C GLU A 155 -8.94 4.37 5.62
N ILE A 156 -8.30 5.04 4.66
CA ILE A 156 -8.38 4.69 3.24
C ILE A 156 -7.93 3.25 2.99
N ARG A 157 -6.78 2.85 3.57
CA ARG A 157 -6.26 1.48 3.43
C ARG A 157 -7.17 0.45 4.11
N MET A 158 -7.70 0.76 5.29
CA MET A 158 -8.61 -0.12 6.03
C MET A 158 -9.91 -0.36 5.27
N GLU A 159 -10.49 0.67 4.68
CA GLU A 159 -11.67 0.53 3.83
C GLU A 159 -11.35 -0.34 2.61
N TYR A 160 -10.24 -0.03 1.93
CA TYR A 160 -9.86 -0.71 0.70
C TYR A 160 -9.54 -2.20 0.90
N ILE A 161 -8.76 -2.56 1.93
CA ILE A 161 -8.43 -3.97 2.20
C ILE A 161 -9.65 -4.79 2.61
N GLN A 162 -10.58 -4.18 3.36
CA GLN A 162 -11.81 -4.87 3.74
C GLN A 162 -12.63 -5.22 2.50
N LYS A 163 -12.90 -4.22 1.66
CA LYS A 163 -13.68 -4.39 0.43
C LYS A 163 -13.03 -5.34 -0.57
N GLN A 164 -11.72 -5.20 -0.79
CA GLN A 164 -11.03 -5.93 -1.86
C GLN A 164 -10.55 -7.31 -1.45
N VAL A 165 -10.30 -7.56 -0.16
CA VAL A 165 -9.73 -8.82 0.34
C VAL A 165 -10.64 -9.46 1.38
N LEU A 166 -10.86 -8.81 2.52
CA LEU A 166 -11.45 -9.46 3.69
C LEU A 166 -12.92 -9.85 3.52
N ASP A 167 -13.69 -9.07 2.76
CA ASP A 167 -15.10 -9.35 2.47
C ASP A 167 -15.26 -10.67 1.71
N LYS A 168 -14.24 -11.05 0.92
CA LYS A 168 -14.21 -12.28 0.11
C LYS A 168 -13.70 -13.50 0.88
N TRP A 169 -13.04 -13.29 2.03
CA TRP A 169 -12.57 -14.37 2.87
C TRP A 169 -13.63 -14.81 3.89
N GLU A 170 -13.66 -16.09 4.21
CA GLU A 170 -14.52 -16.65 5.25
C GLU A 170 -13.89 -16.55 6.65
N SER A 171 -12.58 -16.71 6.73
CA SER A 171 -11.79 -16.54 7.94
C SER A 171 -10.35 -16.14 7.61
N PHE A 172 -9.64 -15.55 8.57
CA PHE A 172 -8.21 -15.22 8.43
C PHE A 172 -7.51 -15.08 9.79
N THR A 173 -6.18 -15.10 9.77
CA THR A 173 -5.32 -14.88 10.94
C THR A 173 -4.66 -13.49 10.86
N ILE A 174 -4.58 -12.79 12.00
CA ILE A 174 -3.76 -11.56 12.11
C ILE A 174 -2.39 -11.93 12.68
N TRP A 175 -1.32 -11.74 11.90
CA TRP A 175 0.04 -11.91 12.41
C TRP A 175 0.52 -10.61 13.04
N ASN A 176 0.53 -10.60 14.38
CA ASN A 176 1.01 -9.59 15.35
C ASN A 176 -0.03 -9.49 16.50
N ALA A 177 0.23 -10.15 17.63
CA ALA A 177 -0.62 -10.07 18.82
C ALA A 177 -0.32 -8.83 19.70
N GLY A 178 0.36 -7.82 19.14
CA GLY A 178 0.75 -6.56 19.78
C GLY A 178 -0.11 -5.37 19.33
N LYS A 179 0.44 -4.16 19.48
CA LYS A 179 -0.28 -2.89 19.28
C LYS A 179 -0.87 -2.76 17.88
N GLN A 180 -0.11 -3.08 16.83
CA GLN A 180 -0.54 -2.86 15.45
C GLN A 180 -1.63 -3.85 15.01
N GLY A 181 -1.45 -5.15 15.24
CA GLY A 181 -2.50 -6.13 14.92
C GLY A 181 -3.78 -5.91 15.74
N LYS A 182 -3.66 -5.51 17.01
CA LYS A 182 -4.84 -5.12 17.81
C LYS A 182 -5.48 -3.82 17.33
N LYS A 183 -4.72 -2.83 16.81
CA LYS A 183 -5.29 -1.64 16.14
C LYS A 183 -6.07 -2.08 14.90
N PHE A 184 -5.47 -2.90 14.05
CA PHE A 184 -6.11 -3.46 12.85
C PHE A 184 -7.44 -4.14 13.19
N TYR A 185 -7.43 -5.11 14.11
CA TYR A 185 -8.63 -5.81 14.55
C TYR A 185 -9.75 -4.87 14.99
N ARG A 186 -9.43 -3.86 15.82
CA ARG A 186 -10.43 -2.92 16.34
C ARG A 186 -11.03 -2.01 15.26
N ASN A 187 -10.33 -1.82 14.14
CA ASN A 187 -10.76 -0.98 13.03
C ASN A 187 -11.49 -1.78 11.94
N LEU A 188 -11.59 -3.10 12.07
CA LEU A 188 -12.41 -3.93 11.20
C LEU A 188 -13.90 -3.67 11.46
N SER A 189 -14.71 -3.83 10.40
CA SER A 189 -16.16 -3.96 10.52
C SER A 189 -16.53 -5.14 11.41
N THR A 190 -17.67 -5.08 12.07
CA THR A 190 -18.14 -6.19 12.93
C THR A 190 -18.18 -7.52 12.17
N THR A 191 -18.57 -7.49 10.89
CA THR A 191 -18.58 -8.67 10.02
C THR A 191 -17.17 -9.25 9.86
N ASN A 192 -16.17 -8.42 9.56
CA ASN A 192 -14.80 -8.90 9.37
C ASN A 192 -14.07 -9.22 10.68
N GLN A 193 -14.43 -8.58 11.81
CA GLN A 193 -13.93 -8.98 13.13
C GLN A 193 -14.28 -10.44 13.46
N ARG A 194 -15.49 -10.89 13.13
CA ARG A 194 -15.95 -12.27 13.38
C ARG A 194 -15.24 -13.31 12.52
N LYS A 195 -14.60 -12.89 11.43
CA LYS A 195 -13.79 -13.76 10.56
C LYS A 195 -12.38 -14.00 11.10
N VAL A 196 -11.95 -13.23 12.11
CA VAL A 196 -10.60 -13.38 12.68
C VAL A 196 -10.54 -14.66 13.51
N ALA A 197 -9.88 -15.68 12.97
CA ALA A 197 -9.76 -16.98 13.60
C ALA A 197 -8.75 -16.97 14.76
N ALA A 198 -7.66 -16.22 14.61
CA ALA A 198 -6.61 -16.09 15.61
C ALA A 198 -5.78 -14.82 15.42
N PHE A 199 -5.10 -14.41 16.48
CA PHE A 199 -3.83 -13.72 16.36
C PHE A 199 -2.70 -14.76 16.40
N CYS A 200 -1.63 -14.51 15.68
CA CYS A 200 -0.40 -15.27 15.87
C CYS A 200 0.81 -14.39 16.16
N ASP A 201 1.78 -14.96 16.87
CA ASP A 201 3.02 -14.30 17.26
C ASP A 201 4.15 -15.33 17.52
N VAL A 202 5.37 -14.83 17.74
CA VAL A 202 6.53 -15.63 18.19
C VAL A 202 6.86 -15.37 19.66
N ASP A 203 6.38 -14.25 20.22
CA ASP A 203 6.65 -13.87 21.60
C ASP A 203 5.95 -14.82 22.59
N PRO A 204 6.71 -15.60 23.40
CA PRO A 204 6.14 -16.55 24.35
C PRO A 204 5.22 -15.89 25.38
N LYS A 205 5.45 -14.62 25.74
CA LYS A 205 4.60 -13.89 26.70
C LYS A 205 3.22 -13.63 26.11
N LYS A 206 3.14 -13.26 24.83
CA LYS A 206 1.87 -13.03 24.14
C LYS A 206 1.12 -14.34 23.93
N ILE A 207 1.83 -15.41 23.55
CA ILE A 207 1.24 -16.74 23.38
C ILE A 207 0.70 -17.27 24.72
N LYS A 208 1.45 -17.09 25.82
CA LYS A 208 1.02 -17.49 27.17
C LYS A 208 -0.23 -16.73 27.66
N CYS A 209 -0.49 -15.52 27.14
CA CYS A 209 -1.75 -14.81 27.41
C CYS A 209 -2.98 -15.59 26.91
N GLY A 210 -2.81 -16.49 25.94
CA GLY A 210 -3.82 -17.43 25.44
C GLY A 210 -4.85 -16.79 24.49
N ALA A 211 -5.36 -15.60 24.81
CA ALA A 211 -6.33 -14.90 23.98
C ALA A 211 -6.26 -13.37 24.14
N TYR A 212 -6.75 -12.66 23.13
CA TYR A 212 -7.06 -11.24 23.18
C TYR A 212 -8.57 -11.04 23.35
N ILE A 213 -8.96 -10.28 24.37
CA ILE A 213 -10.36 -9.91 24.64
C ILE A 213 -10.55 -8.44 24.28
N TYR A 214 -11.50 -8.15 23.37
CA TYR A 214 -11.81 -6.77 22.99
C TYR A 214 -12.84 -6.14 23.94
N HIS A 215 -12.35 -5.61 25.06
CA HIS A 215 -13.20 -5.05 26.12
C HIS A 215 -14.05 -3.85 25.68
N GLU A 216 -13.52 -3.00 24.80
CA GLU A 216 -14.21 -1.79 24.30
C GLU A 216 -15.30 -2.12 23.24
N SER A 217 -15.44 -3.40 22.84
CA SER A 217 -16.51 -3.82 21.93
C SER A 217 -17.90 -3.47 22.48
N LYS A 218 -18.78 -3.02 21.60
CA LYS A 218 -20.20 -2.76 21.91
C LYS A 218 -21.03 -4.05 22.02
N GLU A 219 -20.47 -5.20 21.64
CA GLU A 219 -21.16 -6.49 21.75
C GLU A 219 -21.34 -6.94 23.22
N LYS A 220 -22.45 -7.63 23.49
CA LYS A 220 -22.79 -8.15 24.83
C LYS A 220 -21.76 -9.17 25.31
N ILE A 221 -21.38 -10.09 24.42
CA ILE A 221 -20.28 -11.03 24.65
C ILE A 221 -19.04 -10.38 24.05
N LYS A 222 -18.00 -10.18 24.86
CA LYS A 222 -16.78 -9.53 24.39
C LYS A 222 -16.06 -10.44 23.40
N PRO A 223 -15.78 -9.98 22.17
CA PRO A 223 -15.03 -10.77 21.20
C PRO A 223 -13.72 -11.22 21.81
N THR A 224 -13.48 -12.52 21.75
CA THR A 224 -12.29 -13.16 22.30
C THR A 224 -11.64 -13.96 21.19
N VAL A 225 -10.40 -13.60 20.84
CA VAL A 225 -9.66 -14.19 19.73
C VAL A 225 -8.42 -14.90 20.29
N PRO A 226 -8.21 -16.19 19.99
CA PRO A 226 -7.05 -16.92 20.51
C PRO A 226 -5.74 -16.31 20.01
N ILE A 227 -4.70 -16.41 20.83
CA ILE A 227 -3.32 -16.07 20.45
C ILE A 227 -2.52 -17.37 20.38
N VAL A 228 -2.04 -17.71 19.18
CA VAL A 228 -1.31 -18.95 18.93
C VAL A 228 0.12 -18.67 18.44
N HIS A 229 0.98 -19.69 18.51
CA HIS A 229 2.28 -19.63 17.84
C HIS A 229 2.08 -19.60 16.31
N PHE A 230 2.92 -18.86 15.58
CA PHE A 230 2.76 -18.69 14.12
C PHE A 230 2.74 -20.01 13.35
N GLN A 231 3.48 -21.04 13.78
CA GLN A 231 3.49 -22.36 13.13
C GLN A 231 2.16 -23.11 13.26
N SER A 232 1.33 -22.77 14.25
CA SER A 232 0.01 -23.37 14.45
C SER A 232 -1.12 -22.55 13.82
N ALA A 233 -0.78 -21.38 13.29
CA ALA A 233 -1.75 -20.49 12.65
C ALA A 233 -2.09 -20.97 11.24
N LYS A 234 -3.28 -20.61 10.76
CA LYS A 234 -3.78 -21.03 9.44
C LYS A 234 -3.94 -19.83 8.51
N PRO A 235 -3.60 -19.99 7.22
CA PRO A 235 -3.89 -18.98 6.21
C PRO A 235 -5.40 -18.85 5.97
N PRO A 236 -5.85 -17.74 5.36
CA PRO A 236 -5.01 -16.63 4.92
C PRO A 236 -4.61 -15.67 6.06
N PHE A 237 -3.55 -14.87 5.85
CA PHE A 237 -2.99 -13.97 6.87
C PHE A 237 -3.08 -12.49 6.48
N ILE A 238 -3.38 -11.64 7.46
CA ILE A 238 -3.03 -10.23 7.43
C ILE A 238 -1.80 -10.01 8.32
N ILE A 239 -0.72 -9.56 7.70
CA ILE A 239 0.56 -9.36 8.35
C ILE A 239 0.67 -7.91 8.81
N CYS A 240 0.56 -7.67 10.11
CA CYS A 240 0.73 -6.34 10.73
C CYS A 240 2.13 -6.16 11.33
N MET A 241 3.15 -6.78 10.73
CA MET A 241 4.55 -6.70 11.14
C MET A 241 5.30 -5.76 10.21
N LYS A 242 6.15 -4.89 10.76
CA LYS A 242 7.04 -4.05 9.95
C LYS A 242 8.14 -4.91 9.32
N LEU A 243 8.27 -4.85 8.00
CA LEU A 243 9.34 -5.49 7.24
C LEU A 243 10.72 -4.94 7.62
N ASP A 244 11.77 -5.75 7.50
CA ASP A 244 13.18 -5.37 7.68
C ASP A 244 13.57 -4.86 9.09
N LEU A 245 12.72 -5.02 10.11
CA LEU A 245 13.03 -4.58 11.48
C LEU A 245 13.52 -5.68 12.42
N THR A 246 13.55 -6.93 11.96
CA THR A 246 13.87 -8.10 12.79
C THR A 246 15.17 -8.79 12.38
N GLY A 247 16.03 -8.12 11.60
CA GLY A 247 17.25 -8.73 11.08
C GLY A 247 16.99 -9.95 10.18
N GLY A 248 15.81 -10.02 9.55
CA GLY A 248 15.41 -11.12 8.67
C GLY A 248 14.71 -12.30 9.38
N GLU A 249 14.53 -12.27 10.70
CA GLU A 249 13.89 -13.38 11.42
C GLU A 249 12.41 -13.53 11.05
N PHE A 250 11.67 -12.42 10.96
CA PHE A 250 10.27 -12.44 10.53
C PHE A 250 10.13 -13.00 9.11
N GLU A 251 10.98 -12.55 8.19
CA GLU A 251 10.99 -12.97 6.79
C GLU A 251 11.30 -14.47 6.66
N LYS A 252 12.24 -15.00 7.46
CA LYS A 252 12.51 -16.45 7.55
C LYS A 252 11.30 -17.24 8.07
N ASN A 253 10.62 -16.74 9.10
CA ASN A 253 9.43 -17.37 9.64
C ASN A 253 8.30 -17.40 8.60
N LEU A 254 8.06 -16.29 7.90
CA LEU A 254 7.07 -16.21 6.83
C LEU A 254 7.41 -17.18 5.68
N ALA A 255 8.68 -17.20 5.25
CA ALA A 255 9.15 -18.12 4.22
C ALA A 255 8.98 -19.60 4.60
N SER A 256 9.16 -19.93 5.89
CA SER A 256 8.98 -21.32 6.37
C SER A 256 7.56 -21.86 6.23
N LEU A 257 6.56 -20.98 6.09
CA LEU A 257 5.16 -21.38 5.89
C LEU A 257 4.83 -21.69 4.41
N ASN A 258 5.75 -21.41 3.48
CA ASN A 258 5.57 -21.64 2.02
C ASN A 258 4.27 -21.04 1.45
N LEU A 259 3.92 -19.84 1.91
CA LEU A 259 2.69 -19.14 1.50
C LEU A 259 2.95 -18.25 0.28
N LYS A 260 1.91 -18.05 -0.54
CA LYS A 260 1.95 -17.14 -1.69
C LYS A 260 1.39 -15.77 -1.33
N GLU A 261 2.21 -14.73 -1.46
CA GLU A 261 1.78 -13.34 -1.29
C GLU A 261 0.65 -12.98 -2.29
N GLY A 262 -0.33 -12.20 -1.84
CA GLY A 262 -1.49 -11.82 -2.65
C GLY A 262 -2.57 -12.90 -2.76
N VAL A 263 -2.33 -14.09 -2.21
CA VAL A 263 -3.29 -15.19 -2.16
C VAL A 263 -3.48 -15.63 -0.70
N ASP A 264 -2.41 -16.14 -0.10
CA ASP A 264 -2.42 -16.67 1.26
C ASP A 264 -2.13 -15.59 2.30
N PHE A 265 -1.55 -14.46 1.91
CA PHE A 265 -1.34 -13.35 2.83
C PHE A 265 -1.24 -11.99 2.13
N PHE A 266 -1.55 -10.94 2.90
CA PHE A 266 -1.31 -9.55 2.54
C PHE A 266 -0.64 -8.81 3.69
N HIS A 267 0.18 -7.82 3.35
CA HIS A 267 0.83 -6.94 4.32
C HIS A 267 -0.04 -5.73 4.65
N PHE A 268 -0.19 -5.43 5.95
CA PHE A 268 -0.84 -4.22 6.46
C PHE A 268 0.02 -3.60 7.55
N ASN A 269 1.18 -3.06 7.16
CA ASN A 269 2.19 -2.46 8.03
C ASN A 269 2.46 -0.99 7.73
#